data_AF-A0A4Y2CIW6-F1
#
_entry.id   AF-A0A4Y2CIW6-F1
#
_cell.length_a   1.000
_cell.length_b   1.000
_cell.length_c   1.000
_cell.angle_alpha   90.00
_cell.angle_beta   90.00
_cell.angle_gamma   90.00
#
_symmetry.space_group_name_H-M   'P 1'
#
loop_
_entity.id
_entity.type
_entity.pdbx_description
1 polymer ?
#
loop_
_entity_poly.entity_id
_entity_poly.type
_entity_poly.pdbx_seq_one_letter_code
_entity_poly.pdbx_strand_id
1 'polypeptide(L)'
;MKEMYGEQCLVRCTIFRWCQLYEAGRINIKDLPCPGQAHVVTNSATILVVDELIRQNRLITTREIAIELSISKETVCITQST
;
A
#
# COMPACT_ATOMS: atom_id res chain seq x y z
N MET A 1 -16.34 -26.07 17.45
CA MET A 1 -15.24 -25.30 16.82
C MET A 1 -13.87 -25.69 17.36
N LYS A 2 -13.69 -25.83 18.69
CA LYS A 2 -12.43 -26.28 19.30
C LYS A 2 -12.04 -27.73 18.95
N GLU A 3 -13.00 -28.61 18.67
CA GLU A 3 -12.74 -30.02 18.32
C GLU A 3 -11.97 -30.22 17.00
N MET A 4 -12.10 -29.32 16.03
CA MET A 4 -11.47 -29.48 14.71
C MET A 4 -10.15 -28.71 14.55
N TYR A 5 -9.98 -27.60 15.28
CA TYR A 5 -8.84 -26.69 15.12
C TYR A 5 -7.96 -26.56 16.37
N GLY A 6 -8.32 -27.19 17.50
CA GLY A 6 -7.54 -27.14 18.74
C GLY A 6 -7.28 -25.70 19.21
N GLU A 7 -6.02 -25.38 19.49
CA GLU A 7 -5.55 -24.03 19.86
C GLU A 7 -5.49 -23.04 18.69
N GLN A 8 -5.45 -23.53 17.44
CA GLN A 8 -5.48 -22.69 16.24
C GLN A 8 -6.92 -22.25 15.87
N CYS A 9 -7.88 -22.46 16.77
CA CYS A 9 -9.26 -22.07 16.56
C CYS A 9 -9.37 -20.54 16.52
N LEU A 10 -9.89 -20.01 15.40
CA LEU A 10 -10.23 -18.60 15.31
C LEU A 10 -11.19 -18.23 16.46
N VAL A 11 -10.94 -17.08 17.08
CA VAL A 11 -11.81 -16.57 18.15
C VAL A 11 -13.24 -16.47 17.62
N ARG A 12 -14.23 -16.79 18.47
CA ARG A 12 -15.66 -16.81 18.10
C ARG A 12 -16.11 -15.50 17.42
N CYS A 13 -15.54 -14.36 17.84
CA CYS A 13 -15.79 -13.05 17.24
C CYS A 13 -15.37 -12.97 15.77
N THR A 14 -14.24 -13.58 15.41
CA THR A 14 -13.74 -13.62 14.03
C THR A 14 -14.68 -14.45 13.15
N ILE A 15 -15.09 -15.62 13.61
CA ILE A 15 -16.03 -16.50 12.90
C ILE A 15 -17.35 -15.78 12.65
N PHE A 16 -17.92 -15.14 13.69
CA PHE A 16 -19.19 -14.42 13.56
C PHE A 16 -19.11 -13.28 12.55
N ARG A 17 -17.99 -12.53 12.57
CA ARG A 17 -17.73 -11.46 11.59
C ARG A 17 -17.65 -11.99 10.16
N TRP A 18 -17.04 -13.16 9.94
CA TRP A 18 -16.99 -13.80 8.63
C TRP A 18 -18.37 -14.29 8.16
N CYS A 19 -19.19 -14.86 9.04
CA CYS A 19 -20.57 -15.26 8.71
C CYS A 19 -21.41 -14.05 8.25
N GLN A 20 -21.35 -12.94 8.98
CA GLN A 20 -22.05 -11.71 8.61
C GLN A 20 -21.59 -11.15 7.27
N LEU A 21 -20.27 -11.20 7.01
CA LEU A 21 -19.72 -10.73 5.73
C LEU A 21 -20.17 -11.63 4.57
N TYR A 22 -20.24 -12.94 4.77
CA TYR A 22 -20.73 -13.88 3.77
C TYR A 22 -22.21 -13.67 3.47
N GLU A 23 -23.05 -13.47 4.50
CA GLU A 23 -24.47 -13.12 4.36
C GLU A 23 -24.66 -11.79 3.62
N ALA A 24 -23.75 -10.82 3.82
CA ALA A 24 -23.71 -9.56 3.09
C ALA A 24 -23.18 -9.69 1.63
N GLY A 25 -22.98 -10.91 1.13
CA GLY A 25 -22.57 -11.19 -0.25
C GLY A 25 -21.05 -11.17 -0.48
N ARG A 26 -20.21 -11.16 0.57
CA ARG A 26 -18.76 -11.24 0.42
C ARG A 26 -18.33 -12.68 0.11
N ILE A 27 -18.15 -12.97 -1.18
CA ILE A 27 -17.69 -14.27 -1.69
C ILE A 27 -16.16 -14.30 -1.85
N ASN A 28 -15.52 -13.13 -1.98
CA ASN A 28 -14.07 -13.05 -2.14
C ASN A 28 -13.35 -13.32 -0.81
N ILE A 29 -12.56 -14.40 -0.80
CA ILE A 29 -11.73 -14.83 0.32
C ILE A 29 -10.51 -13.93 0.49
N LYS A 30 -10.08 -13.23 -0.57
CA LYS A 30 -8.95 -12.31 -0.49
C LYS A 30 -9.31 -11.09 0.35
N ASP A 31 -8.32 -10.60 1.08
CA ASP A 31 -8.44 -9.36 1.82
C ASP A 31 -8.67 -8.19 0.87
N LEU A 32 -9.57 -7.29 1.29
CA LEU A 32 -9.74 -6.02 0.61
C LEU A 32 -8.50 -5.16 0.88
N PRO A 33 -8.12 -4.27 -0.06
CA PRO A 33 -7.07 -3.29 0.21
C PRO A 33 -7.41 -2.51 1.47
N CYS A 34 -6.46 -2.43 2.40
CA CYS A 34 -6.67 -1.72 3.65
C CYS A 34 -6.82 -0.22 3.35
N PRO A 35 -7.78 0.51 3.97
CA PRO A 35 -8.02 1.93 3.74
C PRO A 35 -6.85 2.88 4.11
N GLY A 36 -5.66 2.35 4.41
CA GLY A 36 -4.40 3.11 4.57
C GLY A 36 -3.28 2.67 3.62
N GLN A 37 -3.57 1.83 2.64
CA GLN A 37 -2.58 1.44 1.65
C GLN A 37 -2.43 2.60 0.66
N ALA A 38 -1.26 3.26 0.68
CA ALA A 38 -0.96 4.35 -0.23
C ALA A 38 -1.21 3.92 -1.67
N HIS A 39 -1.94 4.75 -2.43
CA HIS A 39 -2.10 4.51 -3.85
C HIS A 39 -0.75 4.70 -4.51
N VAL A 40 -0.08 3.60 -4.84
CA VAL A 40 1.20 3.62 -5.55
C VAL A 40 0.88 4.01 -7.00
N VAL A 41 0.83 5.32 -7.26
CA VAL A 41 0.74 5.87 -8.62
C VAL A 41 2.13 5.85 -9.22
N THR A 42 2.51 4.71 -9.77
CA THR A 42 3.72 4.58 -10.57
C THR A 42 3.44 5.11 -11.97
N ASN A 43 3.43 6.44 -12.16
CA ASN A 43 3.37 7.00 -13.51
C ASN A 43 4.75 6.88 -14.15
N SER A 44 4.87 6.15 -15.25
CA SER A 44 6.16 5.95 -15.94
C SER A 44 6.77 7.27 -16.42
N ALA A 45 5.93 8.26 -16.75
CA ALA A 45 6.38 9.60 -17.11
C ALA A 45 7.11 10.29 -15.94
N THR A 46 6.63 10.14 -14.70
CA THR A 46 7.27 10.78 -13.53
C THR A 46 8.56 10.09 -13.14
N ILE A 47 8.69 8.77 -13.36
CA ILE A 47 9.95 8.05 -13.13
C ILE A 47 11.05 8.55 -14.07
N LEU A 48 10.73 8.75 -15.36
CA LEU A 48 11.71 9.21 -16.34
C LEU A 48 12.21 10.63 -16.02
N VAL A 49 11.32 11.52 -15.58
CA VAL A 49 11.71 12.89 -15.17
C VAL A 49 12.64 12.84 -13.95
N VAL A 50 12.34 12.01 -12.95
CA VAL A 50 13.22 11.84 -11.78
C VAL A 50 14.58 11.25 -12.17
N ASP A 51 14.61 10.26 -13.07
CA ASP A 51 15.86 9.63 -13.52
C ASP A 51 16.76 10.64 -14.25
N GLU A 52 16.20 11.46 -15.13
CA GLU A 52 16.94 12.51 -15.83
C GLU A 52 17.50 13.55 -14.85
N LEU A 53 16.76 13.89 -13.79
CA LEU A 53 17.22 14.81 -12.75
C LEU A 53 18.38 14.28 -11.91
N ILE A 54 18.36 12.99 -11.58
CA ILE A 54 19.48 12.33 -10.89
C ILE A 54 20.72 12.31 -11.78
N ARG A 55 20.54 12.10 -13.09
CA ARG A 55 21.65 12.11 -14.06
C ARG A 55 22.28 13.49 -14.21
N GLN A 56 21.47 14.54 -14.14
CA GLN A 56 21.93 15.93 -14.24
C GLN A 56 22.55 16.44 -12.93
N ASN A 57 22.01 16.05 -11.77
CA ASN A 57 22.49 16.46 -10.46
C ASN A 57 22.55 15.28 -9.48
N ARG A 58 23.77 14.78 -9.21
CA ARG A 58 23.99 13.67 -8.26
C ARG A 58 23.68 14.00 -6.79
N LEU A 59 23.53 15.28 -6.44
CA LEU A 59 23.29 15.75 -5.07
C LEU A 59 21.94 16.45 -4.93
N ILE A 60 20.94 16.01 -5.70
CA ILE A 60 19.60 16.60 -5.60
C ILE A 60 18.94 16.21 -4.27
N THR A 61 18.35 17.20 -3.59
CA THR A 61 17.63 17.00 -2.33
C THR A 61 16.15 16.75 -2.60
N THR A 62 15.47 15.94 -1.78
CA THR A 62 14.03 15.63 -1.91
C THR A 62 13.12 16.86 -2.08
N ARG A 63 13.53 18.02 -1.54
CA ARG A 63 12.83 19.30 -1.69
C ARG A 63 12.87 19.84 -3.12
N GLU A 64 13.99 19.70 -3.82
CA GLU A 64 14.17 20.18 -5.19
C GLU A 64 13.31 19.35 -6.15
N ILE A 65 13.30 18.02 -5.97
CA ILE A 65 12.42 17.11 -6.71
C ILE A 65 10.94 17.47 -6.50
N ALA A 66 10.54 17.78 -5.26
CA ALA A 66 9.16 18.14 -4.96
C ALA A 66 8.73 19.48 -5.61
N ILE A 67 9.64 20.44 -5.71
CA ILE A 67 9.41 21.73 -6.38
C ILE A 67 9.27 21.52 -7.88
N GLU A 68 10.18 20.76 -8.49
CA GLU A 68 10.21 20.55 -9.94
C GLU A 68 9.04 19.71 -10.44
N LEU A 69 8.67 18.67 -9.70
CA LEU A 69 7.53 17.82 -10.06
C LEU A 69 6.18 18.45 -9.69
N SER A 70 6.15 19.57 -8.96
CA SER A 70 4.92 20.19 -8.45
C SER A 70 4.01 19.18 -7.70
N ILE A 71 4.61 18.15 -7.10
CA ILE A 71 3.90 17.14 -6.32
C ILE A 71 3.84 17.67 -4.88
N SER A 72 2.63 17.90 -4.39
CA SER A 72 2.42 18.36 -3.01
C SER A 72 3.14 17.44 -2.01
N LYS A 73 3.60 18.03 -0.90
CA LYS A 73 4.52 17.54 0.16
C LYS A 73 4.32 16.10 0.70
N GLU A 74 3.34 15.34 0.24
CA GLU A 74 2.83 14.13 0.88
C GLU A 74 3.24 12.81 0.19
N THR A 75 3.97 12.83 -0.93
CA THR A 75 4.04 11.65 -1.82
C THR A 75 5.42 11.11 -2.20
N VAL A 76 6.52 11.59 -1.64
CA VAL A 76 7.87 11.10 -2.03
C VAL A 76 8.53 10.33 -0.89
N CYS A 77 8.17 9.06 -0.73
CA CYS A 77 8.97 8.08 0.01
C CYS A 77 9.78 7.27 -1.01
N ILE A 78 11.02 7.68 -1.28
CA ILE A 78 11.96 6.87 -2.06
C ILE A 78 12.42 5.74 -1.14
N THR A 79 11.82 4.56 -1.24
CA THR A 79 12.35 3.36 -0.60
C THR A 79 13.61 2.96 -1.36
N GLN A 80 14.78 3.36 -0.86
CA GLN A 80 16.05 2.78 -1.30
C GLN A 80 16.08 1.33 -0.82
N SER A 81 15.74 0.39 -1.70
CA SER A 81 16.01 -1.03 -1.48
C SER A 81 17.50 -1.27 -1.72
N THR A 82 18.22 -1.65 -0.65
CA THR A 82 19.62 -2.11 -0.69
C THR A 82 19.69 -3.52 -1.28
#